data_AF-A0A699Z4S2-F1
#
_entry.id   AF-A0A699Z4S2-F1
#
_cell.length_a   1.000
_cell.length_b   1.000
_cell.length_c   1.000
_cell.angle_alpha   90.00
_cell.angle_beta   90.00
_cell.angle_gamma   90.00
#
_symmetry.space_group_name_H-M   'P 1'
#
loop_
_entity.id
_entity.type
_entity.pdbx_description
1 polymer ?
#
loop_
_entity_poly.entity_id
_entity_poly.type
_entity_poly.pdbx_seq_one_letter_code
_entity_poly.pdbx_strand_id
1 'polypeptide(L)'
;MRGGFGLLTRVKSNKTDPWSFTRVFSNELWAVIVCSATFLALLLPHWLVSCLLLRLLPLPLLHPLAPAFYRVFGKLWNVVSDLNVVSIISKIISLAWGVATIVLIANYTAALSGYLTAVKLDISITDVEQLKTGTWVHMMIQLSTRLDGLDAMNKVRTGEWDAMLMDKPWLRYYTAQMCDVLVLDVVLTPLFMGWGLNANLPPQVLDAMNHELLEMQVEGVQEMLEAAWLSDATCDYRRTGPIPFADMAGLW
;
A
#
# COMPACT_ATOMS: atom_id res chain seq x y z
N MET A 1 27.69 13.63 -6.76
CA MET A 1 26.81 12.46 -6.75
C MET A 1 26.41 12.19 -5.32
N ARG A 2 25.10 12.12 -5.04
CA ARG A 2 24.65 11.70 -3.70
C ARG A 2 24.96 10.21 -3.56
N GLY A 3 26.05 9.93 -2.85
CA GLY A 3 26.43 8.57 -2.48
C GLY A 3 25.50 8.00 -1.42
N GLY A 4 25.63 6.71 -1.17
CA GLY A 4 24.88 6.01 -0.14
C GLY A 4 24.66 4.56 -0.49
N PHE A 5 24.27 3.78 0.52
CA PHE A 5 23.85 2.41 0.32
C PHE A 5 22.39 2.38 -0.14
N GLY A 6 22.09 1.52 -1.10
CA GLY A 6 20.74 1.11 -1.44
C GLY A 6 20.50 -0.31 -0.95
N LEU A 7 19.26 -0.62 -0.63
CA LEU A 7 18.83 -1.99 -0.34
C LEU A 7 18.17 -2.56 -1.58
N LEU A 8 18.78 -3.59 -2.16
CA LEU A 8 18.20 -4.36 -3.26
C LEU A 8 17.32 -5.46 -2.68
N THR A 9 16.05 -5.47 -3.06
CA THR A 9 15.11 -6.54 -2.71
C THR A 9 14.49 -7.11 -3.98
N ARG A 10 14.09 -8.39 -3.94
CA ARG A 10 13.27 -8.97 -4.99
C ARG A 10 11.84 -8.41 -4.93
N VAL A 11 11.26 -8.16 -6.10
CA VAL A 11 9.82 -7.96 -6.26
C VAL A 11 9.15 -9.33 -6.32
N LYS A 12 8.30 -9.62 -5.33
CA LYS A 12 7.48 -10.84 -5.34
C LYS A 12 6.34 -10.63 -6.33
N SER A 13 6.12 -11.64 -7.18
CA SER A 13 4.95 -11.64 -8.05
C SER A 13 3.70 -11.68 -7.16
N ASN A 14 2.75 -10.79 -7.47
CA ASN A 14 1.54 -10.59 -6.69
C ASN A 14 0.81 -11.94 -6.51
N LYS A 15 0.77 -12.45 -5.27
CA LYS A 15 -0.13 -13.56 -4.96
C LYS A 15 -1.54 -13.04 -5.10
N THR A 16 -2.30 -13.66 -6.00
CA THR A 16 -3.70 -13.31 -6.19
C THR A 16 -4.49 -13.71 -4.95
N ASP A 17 -5.13 -12.75 -4.30
CA ASP A 17 -5.99 -12.97 -3.14
C ASP A 17 -7.46 -12.87 -3.60
N PRO A 18 -8.22 -13.98 -3.65
CA PRO A 18 -9.62 -13.98 -4.09
C PRO A 18 -10.54 -13.02 -3.33
N TRP A 19 -10.16 -12.66 -2.10
CA TRP A 19 -10.93 -11.79 -1.21
C TRP A 19 -10.30 -10.40 -1.07
N SER A 20 -9.43 -9.99 -1.99
CA SER A 20 -8.73 -8.69 -1.95
C SER A 20 -9.67 -7.49 -1.78
N PHE A 21 -10.91 -7.59 -2.30
CA PHE A 21 -11.92 -6.53 -2.19
C PHE A 21 -12.44 -6.30 -0.75
N THR A 22 -12.41 -7.29 0.14
CA THR A 22 -12.89 -7.11 1.53
C THR A 22 -11.91 -6.32 2.38
N ARG A 23 -10.62 -6.30 2.00
CA ARG A 23 -9.53 -5.60 2.71
C ARG A 23 -9.63 -4.08 2.66
N VAL A 24 -10.53 -3.53 1.83
CA VAL A 24 -10.80 -2.09 1.76
C VAL A 24 -11.31 -1.56 3.10
N PHE A 25 -12.10 -2.37 3.82
CA PHE A 25 -12.56 -2.07 5.17
C PHE A 25 -11.90 -3.01 6.17
N SER A 26 -11.59 -2.49 7.36
CA SER A 26 -11.09 -3.32 8.45
C SER A 26 -12.18 -4.27 8.94
N ASN A 27 -11.78 -5.40 9.49
CA ASN A 27 -12.71 -6.38 10.07
C ASN A 27 -13.57 -5.75 11.19
N GLU A 28 -13.01 -4.78 11.91
CA GLU A 28 -13.73 -4.01 12.93
C GLU A 28 -14.85 -3.17 12.32
N LEU A 29 -14.58 -2.48 11.20
CA LEU A 29 -15.58 -1.66 10.52
C LEU A 29 -16.71 -2.53 9.94
N TRP A 30 -16.38 -3.68 9.36
CA TRP A 30 -17.38 -4.65 8.91
C TRP A 30 -18.31 -5.08 10.05
N ALA A 31 -17.75 -5.37 11.22
CA ALA A 31 -18.53 -5.72 12.40
C ALA A 31 -19.44 -4.56 12.83
N VAL A 32 -18.93 -3.32 12.87
CA VAL A 32 -19.73 -2.13 13.21
C VAL A 32 -20.89 -1.92 12.24
N ILE A 33 -20.68 -2.10 10.94
CA ILE A 33 -21.75 -1.98 9.92
C ILE A 33 -22.84 -3.02 10.18
N VAL A 34 -22.47 -4.30 10.34
CA VAL A 34 -23.43 -5.39 10.60
C VAL A 34 -24.16 -5.19 11.92
N CYS A 35 -23.45 -4.80 12.98
CA CYS A 35 -24.05 -4.50 14.29
C CYS A 35 -25.03 -3.32 14.22
N SER A 36 -24.66 -2.23 13.53
CA SER A 36 -25.54 -1.06 13.38
C SER A 36 -26.80 -1.37 12.56
N ALA A 37 -26.67 -2.15 11.48
CA ALA A 37 -27.80 -2.62 10.68
C ALA A 37 -28.73 -3.54 11.50
N THR A 38 -28.14 -4.47 12.27
CA THR A 38 -28.90 -5.37 13.15
C THR A 38 -29.65 -4.59 14.23
N PHE A 39 -28.99 -3.60 14.84
CA PHE A 39 -29.61 -2.74 15.85
C PHE A 39 -30.81 -1.96 15.29
N LEU A 40 -30.68 -1.38 14.08
CA LEU A 40 -31.79 -0.70 13.42
C LEU A 40 -32.94 -1.64 13.03
N ALA A 41 -32.62 -2.86 12.58
CA ALA A 41 -33.62 -3.87 12.25
C ALA A 41 -34.44 -4.31 13.48
N LEU A 42 -33.84 -4.30 14.67
CA LEU A 42 -34.54 -4.58 15.94
C LEU A 42 -35.31 -3.37 16.47
N LEU A 43 -34.78 -2.15 16.31
CA LEU A 43 -35.43 -0.93 16.78
C LEU A 43 -36.73 -0.64 16.02
N LEU A 44 -36.73 -0.69 14.69
CA LEU A 44 -37.88 -0.25 13.88
C LEU A 44 -39.20 -0.96 14.24
N PRO A 45 -39.24 -2.31 14.41
CA PRO A 45 -40.45 -3.01 14.88
C PRO A 45 -40.82 -2.66 16.32
N HIS A 46 -39.84 -2.53 17.21
CA HIS A 46 -40.09 -2.26 18.64
C HIS A 46 -40.75 -0.89 18.86
N TRP A 47 -40.31 0.13 18.10
CA TRP A 47 -40.92 1.46 18.09
C TRP A 47 -42.32 1.46 17.46
N LEU A 48 -42.55 0.62 16.44
CA LEU A 48 -43.87 0.45 15.83
C LEU A 48 -44.87 -0.13 16.85
N VAL A 49 -44.45 -1.16 17.60
CA VAL A 49 -45.27 -1.81 18.64
C VAL A 49 -45.59 -0.83 19.77
N SER A 50 -44.63 -0.02 20.21
CA SER A 50 -44.85 0.96 21.28
C SER A 50 -45.84 2.08 20.90
N CYS A 51 -45.84 2.52 19.63
CA CYS A 51 -46.84 3.46 19.14
C CYS A 51 -48.22 2.82 18.92
N LEU A 52 -48.28 1.54 18.56
CA LEU A 52 -49.52 0.81 18.31
C LEU A 52 -50.22 0.40 19.63
N LEU A 53 -49.45 0.06 20.68
CA LEU A 53 -49.98 -0.31 22.00
C LEU A 53 -50.78 0.83 22.66
N LEU A 54 -50.48 2.08 22.30
CA LEU A 54 -51.17 3.28 22.79
C LEU A 54 -52.52 3.55 22.07
N ARG A 55 -52.83 2.84 20.97
CA ARG A 55 -54.07 3.01 20.19
C ARG A 55 -54.78 1.66 19.99
N LEU A 56 -55.60 1.31 20.99
CA LEU A 56 -56.80 0.43 20.94
C LEU A 56 -56.88 -0.69 19.87
N LEU A 57 -57.01 -1.94 20.37
CA LEU A 57 -57.57 -3.16 19.73
C LEU A 57 -56.58 -4.03 18.90
N PRO A 58 -56.93 -5.29 18.54
CA PRO A 58 -56.13 -6.47 18.88
C PRO A 58 -55.74 -7.25 17.61
N LEU A 59 -54.51 -7.09 17.08
CA LEU A 59 -53.89 -8.06 16.16
C LEU A 59 -52.47 -7.63 15.78
N PRO A 60 -51.67 -8.54 15.17
CA PRO A 60 -51.04 -9.71 15.74
C PRO A 60 -49.71 -9.32 16.44
N LEU A 61 -49.46 -9.91 17.60
CA LEU A 61 -48.43 -9.52 18.58
C LEU A 61 -46.96 -9.66 18.11
N LEU A 62 -46.71 -10.09 16.87
CA LEU A 62 -45.38 -10.11 16.28
C LEU A 62 -45.47 -9.71 14.81
N HIS A 63 -45.14 -8.45 14.50
CA HIS A 63 -44.62 -8.18 13.16
C HIS A 63 -43.35 -9.05 12.99
N PRO A 64 -43.27 -9.88 11.95
CA PRO A 64 -42.12 -10.74 11.79
C PRO A 64 -40.87 -9.88 11.65
N LEU A 65 -39.82 -10.20 12.41
CA LEU A 65 -38.52 -9.52 12.34
C LEU A 65 -37.93 -9.62 10.92
N ALA A 66 -38.22 -10.72 10.23
CA ALA A 66 -37.72 -11.00 8.88
C ALA A 66 -37.92 -9.84 7.87
N PRO A 67 -39.11 -9.26 7.67
CA PRO A 67 -39.28 -8.10 6.79
C PRO A 67 -38.54 -6.83 7.25
N ALA A 68 -38.32 -6.63 8.55
CA ALA A 68 -37.52 -5.50 9.02
C ALA A 68 -36.04 -5.69 8.68
N PHE A 69 -35.50 -6.88 8.94
CA PHE A 69 -34.15 -7.26 8.52
C PHE A 69 -33.99 -7.16 7.00
N TYR A 70 -34.92 -7.71 6.22
CA TYR A 70 -34.90 -7.63 4.76
C TYR A 70 -34.86 -6.18 4.25
N ARG A 71 -35.64 -5.27 4.85
CA ARG A 71 -35.65 -3.87 4.41
C ARG A 71 -34.38 -3.11 4.81
N VAL A 72 -33.88 -3.31 6.04
CA VAL A 72 -32.67 -2.61 6.52
C VAL A 72 -31.42 -3.09 5.79
N PHE A 73 -31.21 -4.40 5.70
CA PHE A 73 -30.09 -4.98 4.95
C PHE A 73 -30.27 -4.83 3.43
N GLY A 74 -31.50 -4.95 2.94
CA GLY A 74 -31.82 -4.69 1.53
C GLY A 74 -31.52 -3.26 1.11
N LYS A 75 -31.69 -2.27 2.01
CA LYS A 75 -31.27 -0.89 1.74
C LYS A 75 -29.74 -0.77 1.69
N LEU A 76 -29.02 -1.45 2.59
CA LEU A 76 -27.55 -1.47 2.63
C LEU A 76 -26.95 -2.04 1.34
N TRP A 77 -27.58 -3.07 0.78
CA TRP A 77 -27.20 -3.66 -0.52
C TRP A 77 -27.82 -2.96 -1.74
N ASN A 78 -28.54 -1.85 -1.54
CA ASN A 78 -29.29 -1.15 -2.57
C ASN A 78 -30.28 -2.03 -3.37
N VAL A 79 -30.77 -3.11 -2.78
CA VAL A 79 -31.82 -4.00 -3.32
C VAL A 79 -33.21 -3.43 -3.06
N VAL A 80 -33.38 -2.70 -1.96
CA VAL A 80 -34.67 -2.13 -1.54
C VAL A 80 -34.61 -0.61 -1.60
N SER A 81 -35.50 0.01 -2.38
CA SER A 81 -35.63 1.47 -2.47
C SER A 81 -36.29 2.07 -1.22
N ASP A 82 -37.39 1.46 -0.77
CA ASP A 82 -38.29 2.01 0.24
C ASP A 82 -38.38 1.16 1.51
N LEU A 83 -38.08 1.78 2.65
CA LEU A 83 -38.19 1.14 3.97
C LEU A 83 -39.65 1.02 4.48
N ASN A 84 -40.62 1.60 3.75
CA ASN A 84 -42.07 1.53 3.99
C ASN A 84 -42.48 1.55 5.47
N VAL A 85 -42.23 2.66 6.15
CA VAL A 85 -42.55 2.82 7.57
C VAL A 85 -43.70 3.80 7.80
N VAL A 86 -44.58 3.45 8.75
CA VAL A 86 -45.84 4.17 8.99
C VAL A 86 -45.64 5.38 9.91
N SER A 87 -44.76 5.28 10.91
CA SER A 87 -44.49 6.33 11.90
C SER A 87 -43.53 7.43 11.39
N ILE A 88 -43.79 8.69 11.75
CA ILE A 88 -42.96 9.83 11.33
C ILE A 88 -41.53 9.78 11.90
N ILE A 89 -41.37 9.32 13.14
CA ILE A 89 -40.04 9.17 13.77
C ILE A 89 -39.24 8.10 13.02
N SER A 90 -39.87 6.97 12.71
CA SER A 90 -39.24 5.90 11.96
C SER A 90 -38.91 6.32 10.52
N LYS A 91 -39.70 7.20 9.90
CA LYS A 91 -39.36 7.80 8.59
C LYS A 91 -38.08 8.64 8.66
N ILE A 92 -37.89 9.44 9.71
CA ILE A 92 -36.65 10.22 9.91
C ILE A 92 -35.45 9.28 10.10
N ILE A 93 -35.60 8.24 10.93
CA ILE A 93 -34.54 7.24 11.16
C ILE A 93 -34.21 6.50 9.85
N SER A 94 -35.22 6.09 9.08
CA SER A 94 -35.03 5.44 7.78
C SER A 94 -34.37 6.34 6.75
N LEU A 95 -34.69 7.64 6.75
CA LEU A 95 -34.03 8.63 5.89
C LEU A 95 -32.54 8.79 6.27
N ALA A 96 -32.24 8.92 7.57
CA ALA A 96 -30.88 8.99 8.07
C ALA A 96 -30.08 7.72 7.73
N TRP A 97 -30.67 6.53 7.88
CA TRP A 97 -30.08 5.28 7.45
C TRP A 97 -29.82 5.27 5.94
N GLY A 98 -30.77 5.72 5.13
CA GLY A 98 -30.60 5.86 3.68
C GLY A 98 -29.39 6.74 3.31
N VAL A 99 -29.26 7.91 3.94
CA VAL A 99 -28.10 8.79 3.74
C VAL A 99 -26.80 8.10 4.16
N ALA A 100 -26.78 7.45 5.33
CA ALA A 100 -25.61 6.72 5.81
C ALA A 100 -25.18 5.60 4.85
N THR A 101 -26.14 4.81 4.31
CA THR A 101 -25.85 3.75 3.34
C THR A 101 -25.24 4.29 2.05
N ILE A 102 -25.74 5.41 1.52
CA ILE A 102 -25.19 6.03 0.32
C ILE A 102 -23.76 6.49 0.55
N VAL A 103 -23.48 7.14 1.70
CA VAL A 103 -22.13 7.57 2.07
C VAL A 103 -21.19 6.37 2.26
N LEU A 104 -21.66 5.28 2.88
CA LEU A 104 -20.88 4.05 3.05
C LEU A 104 -20.50 3.43 1.70
N ILE A 105 -21.46 3.31 0.77
CA ILE A 105 -21.20 2.78 -0.57
C ILE A 105 -20.21 3.69 -1.32
N ALA A 106 -20.42 5.02 -1.28
CA ALA A 106 -19.53 5.98 -1.93
C ALA A 106 -18.09 5.88 -1.38
N ASN A 107 -17.93 5.80 -0.06
CA ASN A 107 -16.62 5.63 0.58
C ASN A 107 -15.99 4.29 0.24
N TYR A 108 -16.77 3.20 0.20
CA TYR A 108 -16.28 1.89 -0.22
C TYR A 108 -15.75 1.94 -1.66
N THR A 109 -16.52 2.50 -2.60
CA THR A 109 -16.10 2.64 -4.00
C THR A 109 -14.85 3.50 -4.14
N ALA A 110 -14.77 4.62 -3.41
CA ALA A 110 -13.60 5.50 -3.42
C ALA A 110 -12.35 4.79 -2.87
N ALA A 111 -12.48 4.11 -1.73
CA ALA A 111 -11.36 3.38 -1.11
C ALA A 111 -10.93 2.17 -1.96
N LEU A 112 -11.88 1.45 -2.57
CA LEU A 112 -11.58 0.38 -3.52
C LEU A 112 -10.85 0.91 -4.76
N SER A 113 -11.29 2.05 -5.31
CA SER A 113 -10.61 2.69 -6.44
C SER A 113 -9.18 3.11 -6.07
N GLY A 114 -8.98 3.71 -4.89
CA GLY A 114 -7.65 4.04 -4.36
C GLY A 114 -6.79 2.79 -4.16
N TYR A 115 -7.35 1.71 -3.62
CA TYR A 115 -6.67 0.44 -3.41
C TYR A 115 -6.20 -0.21 -4.73
N LEU A 116 -7.03 -0.13 -5.78
CA LEU A 116 -6.77 -0.73 -7.08
C LEU A 116 -5.79 0.11 -7.93
N THR A 117 -5.80 1.43 -7.76
CA THR A 117 -4.87 2.35 -8.44
C THR A 117 -3.53 2.46 -7.71
N ALA A 118 -3.49 2.18 -6.41
CA ALA A 118 -2.26 2.13 -5.64
C ALA A 118 -1.33 1.03 -6.18
N VAL A 119 -0.08 1.41 -6.41
CA VAL A 119 0.97 0.48 -6.79
C VAL A 119 1.35 -0.35 -5.58
N LYS A 120 0.82 -1.58 -5.54
CA LYS A 120 1.20 -2.58 -4.54
C LYS A 120 2.37 -3.38 -5.07
N LEU A 121 3.57 -2.96 -4.70
CA LEU A 121 4.77 -3.77 -4.84
C LEU A 121 4.85 -4.67 -3.61
N ASP A 122 4.64 -5.97 -3.80
CA ASP A 122 4.96 -6.96 -2.78
C ASP A 122 6.48 -7.17 -2.81
N ILE A 123 7.18 -6.64 -1.82
CA ILE A 123 8.64 -6.72 -1.70
C ILE A 123 9.00 -7.51 -0.45
N SER A 124 10.08 -8.29 -0.50
CA SER A 124 10.44 -9.17 0.61
C SER A 124 10.74 -8.39 1.89
N ILE A 125 11.44 -7.27 1.75
CA ILE A 125 11.84 -6.40 2.85
C ILE A 125 11.52 -4.96 2.46
N THR A 126 10.84 -4.25 3.35
CA THR A 126 10.45 -2.84 3.15
C THR A 126 11.38 -1.87 3.88
N ASP A 127 12.03 -2.32 4.95
CA ASP A 127 12.82 -1.43 5.82
C ASP A 127 14.02 -2.13 6.47
N VAL A 128 15.02 -1.32 6.82
CA VAL A 128 16.24 -1.75 7.50
C VAL A 128 15.99 -2.27 8.91
N GLU A 129 14.90 -1.86 9.57
CA GLU A 129 14.54 -2.38 10.90
C GLU A 129 14.18 -3.87 10.86
N GLN A 130 13.59 -4.34 9.75
CA GLN A 130 13.26 -5.76 9.56
C GLN A 130 14.52 -6.63 9.45
N LEU A 131 15.67 -6.04 9.09
CA LEU A 131 16.97 -6.71 9.05
C LEU A 131 17.47 -7.09 10.46
N LYS A 132 17.05 -6.36 11.51
CA LYS A 132 17.48 -6.61 12.90
C LYS A 132 16.86 -7.88 13.50
N THR A 133 15.74 -8.34 12.96
CA THR A 133 14.91 -9.43 13.52
C THR A 133 15.18 -10.82 12.94
N GLY A 134 16.24 -11.00 12.14
CA GLY A 134 16.72 -12.32 11.74
C GLY A 134 16.57 -12.68 10.25
N THR A 135 16.45 -11.71 9.36
CA THR A 135 16.66 -11.93 7.91
C THR A 135 18.16 -12.00 7.62
N TRP A 136 18.56 -12.95 6.77
CA TRP A 136 19.96 -13.22 6.42
C TRP A 136 20.52 -12.15 5.48
N VAL A 137 20.68 -10.94 5.98
CA VAL A 137 21.19 -9.83 5.19
C VAL A 137 22.70 -9.95 5.21
N HIS A 138 23.24 -10.54 4.15
CA HIS A 138 24.67 -10.55 3.93
C HIS A 138 25.11 -9.15 3.53
N MET A 139 25.47 -8.35 4.54
CA MET A 139 26.29 -7.16 4.35
C MET A 139 27.67 -7.64 3.89
N MET A 140 27.87 -7.70 2.57
CA MET A 140 29.10 -8.25 2.01
C MET A 140 30.21 -7.22 2.07
N ILE A 141 30.90 -7.21 3.22
CA ILE A 141 32.15 -6.47 3.44
C ILE A 141 33.30 -7.05 2.58
N GLN A 142 33.12 -8.20 1.94
CA GLN A 142 34.15 -8.92 1.18
C GLN A 142 33.78 -9.21 -0.27
N LEU A 143 33.10 -8.28 -0.94
CA LEU A 143 32.96 -8.35 -2.39
C LEU A 143 34.29 -7.96 -3.04
N SER A 144 35.20 -8.92 -3.16
CA SER A 144 36.55 -8.66 -3.68
C SER A 144 36.56 -8.48 -5.20
N THR A 145 35.57 -9.04 -5.90
CA THR A 145 35.48 -8.97 -7.35
C THR A 145 34.10 -8.56 -7.86
N ARG A 146 34.06 -8.04 -9.09
CA ARG A 146 32.81 -7.73 -9.81
C ARG A 146 31.90 -8.97 -9.95
N LEU A 147 32.48 -10.15 -10.09
CA LEU A 147 31.74 -11.41 -10.28
C LEU A 147 30.94 -11.78 -9.03
N ASP A 148 31.54 -11.60 -7.85
CA ASP A 148 30.88 -11.87 -6.57
C ASP A 148 29.62 -11.00 -6.41
N GLY A 149 29.66 -9.75 -6.88
CA GLY A 149 28.51 -8.84 -6.81
C GLY A 149 27.36 -9.23 -7.73
N LEU A 150 27.69 -9.70 -8.92
CA LEU A 150 26.68 -10.22 -9.86
C LEU A 150 26.07 -11.53 -9.35
N ASP A 151 26.88 -12.41 -8.73
CA ASP A 151 26.38 -13.63 -8.08
C ASP A 151 25.42 -13.29 -6.92
N ALA A 152 25.80 -12.34 -6.07
CA ALA A 152 24.96 -11.84 -4.97
C ALA A 152 23.62 -11.28 -5.47
N MET A 153 23.66 -10.45 -6.50
CA MET A 153 22.47 -9.91 -7.14
C MET A 153 21.58 -11.04 -7.70
N ASN A 154 22.19 -12.04 -8.33
CA ASN A 154 21.47 -13.22 -8.81
C ASN A 154 20.82 -14.01 -7.67
N LYS A 155 21.45 -14.13 -6.50
CA LYS A 155 20.88 -14.79 -5.31
C LYS A 155 19.68 -14.06 -4.74
N VAL A 156 19.72 -12.71 -4.70
CA VAL A 156 18.52 -11.92 -4.37
C VAL A 156 17.43 -12.15 -5.41
N ARG A 157 17.81 -12.14 -6.68
CA ARG A 157 16.89 -12.36 -7.79
C ARG A 157 16.25 -13.74 -7.75
N THR A 158 16.97 -14.81 -7.43
CA THR A 158 16.41 -16.17 -7.31
C THR A 158 15.57 -16.36 -6.04
N GLY A 159 15.65 -15.42 -5.09
CA GLY A 159 15.00 -15.52 -3.79
C GLY A 159 15.75 -16.41 -2.79
N GLU A 160 17.00 -16.76 -3.08
CA GLU A 160 17.90 -17.38 -2.11
C GLU A 160 18.23 -16.39 -0.99
N TRP A 161 18.40 -15.11 -1.36
CA TRP A 161 18.57 -14.00 -0.42
C TRP A 161 17.37 -13.08 -0.44
N ASP A 162 16.94 -12.62 0.73
CA ASP A 162 15.80 -11.70 0.84
C ASP A 162 16.13 -10.29 0.35
N ALA A 163 17.34 -9.82 0.66
CA ALA A 163 17.86 -8.54 0.21
C ALA A 163 19.39 -8.51 0.24
N MET A 164 19.95 -7.52 -0.46
CA MET A 164 21.38 -7.21 -0.48
C MET A 164 21.58 -5.71 -0.27
N LEU A 165 22.58 -5.35 0.52
CA LEU A 165 22.98 -3.96 0.72
C LEU A 165 24.24 -3.65 -0.09
N MET A 166 24.20 -2.62 -0.93
CA MET A 166 25.30 -2.24 -1.81
C MET A 166 25.22 -0.76 -2.19
N ASP A 167 26.28 -0.19 -2.77
CA ASP A 167 26.29 1.18 -3.25
C ASP A 167 25.12 1.45 -4.22
N LYS A 168 24.32 2.47 -3.92
CA LYS A 168 23.17 2.90 -4.72
C LYS A 168 23.50 3.10 -6.21
N PRO A 169 24.59 3.82 -6.60
CA PRO A 169 24.90 4.00 -8.02
C PRO A 169 25.24 2.67 -8.71
N TRP A 170 25.91 1.75 -8.01
CA TRP A 170 26.20 0.41 -8.53
C TRP A 170 24.90 -0.35 -8.78
N LEU A 171 24.00 -0.36 -7.78
CA LEU A 171 22.70 -1.01 -7.91
C LEU A 171 21.90 -0.43 -9.08
N ARG A 172 21.71 0.89 -9.14
CA ARG A 172 20.97 1.55 -10.23
C ARG A 172 21.54 1.21 -11.60
N TYR A 173 22.86 1.17 -11.76
CA TYR A 173 23.50 0.83 -13.01
C TYR A 173 23.15 -0.59 -13.48
N TYR A 174 23.28 -1.59 -12.60
CA TYR A 174 23.04 -2.99 -12.98
C TYR A 174 21.56 -3.36 -13.03
N THR A 175 20.71 -2.70 -12.25
CA THR A 175 19.28 -3.03 -12.16
C THR A 175 18.39 -2.11 -13.00
N ALA A 176 18.93 -1.14 -13.73
CA ALA A 176 18.13 -0.20 -14.54
C ALA A 176 17.17 -0.93 -15.50
N GLN A 177 17.58 -2.08 -16.03
CA GLN A 177 16.80 -2.89 -16.98
C GLN A 177 16.11 -4.10 -16.33
N MET A 178 16.23 -4.29 -15.01
CA MET A 178 15.71 -5.46 -14.29
C MET A 178 14.44 -5.09 -13.52
N CYS A 179 13.31 -5.70 -13.87
CA CYS A 179 12.02 -5.39 -13.26
C CYS A 179 11.56 -6.41 -12.19
N ASP A 180 12.38 -7.42 -11.93
CA ASP A 180 12.16 -8.44 -10.89
C ASP A 180 12.83 -8.09 -9.55
N VAL A 181 13.60 -7.00 -9.53
CA VAL A 181 14.24 -6.44 -8.34
C VAL A 181 13.89 -4.97 -8.20
N LEU A 182 13.99 -4.45 -6.98
CA LEU A 182 13.75 -3.06 -6.64
C LEU A 182 14.86 -2.56 -5.71
N VAL A 183 15.37 -1.37 -6.00
CA VAL A 183 16.33 -0.66 -5.15
C VAL A 183 15.55 0.29 -4.25
N LEU A 184 15.59 0.04 -2.96
CA LEU A 184 15.02 0.91 -1.93
C LEU A 184 16.06 1.92 -1.46
N ASP A 185 15.60 3.16 -1.29
CA ASP A 185 16.37 4.22 -0.69
C ASP A 185 16.34 4.08 0.83
N VAL A 186 17.44 3.56 1.39
CA VAL A 186 17.59 3.43 2.82
C VAL A 186 18.82 4.20 3.27
N VAL A 187 18.59 5.27 4.01
CA VAL A 187 19.66 6.11 4.53
C VAL A 187 20.23 5.45 5.79
N LEU A 188 21.13 4.49 5.61
CA LEU A 188 21.84 3.87 6.75
C LEU A 188 22.88 4.82 7.33
N THR A 189 23.63 5.49 6.45
CA THR A 189 24.57 6.56 6.78
C THR A 189 24.70 7.48 5.56
N PRO A 190 24.78 8.81 5.73
CA PRO A 190 25.11 9.72 4.64
C PRO A 190 26.59 9.52 4.28
N LEU A 191 26.87 8.57 3.41
CA LEU A 191 28.21 8.35 2.86
C LEU A 191 28.35 9.10 1.56
N PHE A 192 29.40 9.89 1.47
CA PHE A 192 29.77 10.60 0.25
C PHE A 192 30.97 9.89 -0.37
N MET A 193 30.91 9.67 -1.69
CA MET A 193 32.09 9.23 -2.41
C MET A 193 33.08 10.40 -2.47
N GLY A 194 34.31 10.14 -2.06
CA GLY A 194 35.39 11.11 -2.09
C GLY A 194 36.63 10.53 -2.77
N TRP A 195 37.60 11.39 -3.03
CA TRP A 195 38.87 10.97 -3.59
C TRP A 195 39.91 10.79 -2.48
N GLY A 196 40.49 9.59 -2.40
CA GLY A 196 41.62 9.32 -1.51
C GLY A 196 42.91 9.81 -2.18
N LEU A 197 43.52 10.85 -1.63
CA LEU A 197 44.78 11.42 -2.13
C LEU A 197 45.94 11.06 -1.20
N ASN A 198 47.16 11.07 -1.74
CA ASN A 198 48.37 10.83 -0.96
C ASN A 198 48.52 11.94 0.10
N ALA A 199 48.85 11.57 1.34
CA ALA A 199 49.06 12.51 2.43
C ALA A 199 50.19 13.53 2.17
N ASN A 200 51.15 13.19 1.31
CA ASN A 200 52.28 14.05 0.95
C ASN A 200 52.01 14.98 -0.24
N LEU A 201 50.76 15.07 -0.72
CA LEU A 201 50.43 15.98 -1.82
C LEU A 201 50.70 17.44 -1.41
N PRO A 202 51.28 18.28 -2.29
CA PRO A 202 51.39 19.70 -2.01
C PRO A 202 50.01 20.32 -1.76
N PRO A 203 49.85 21.18 -0.74
CA PRO A 203 48.54 21.74 -0.36
C PRO A 203 47.91 22.56 -1.49
N GLN A 204 48.73 23.20 -2.33
CA GLN A 204 48.26 23.96 -3.50
C GLN A 204 47.46 23.11 -4.50
N VAL A 205 47.84 21.84 -4.68
CA VAL A 205 47.14 20.92 -5.59
C VAL A 205 45.84 20.45 -4.96
N LEU A 206 45.86 20.18 -3.65
CA LEU A 206 44.67 19.78 -2.90
C LEU A 206 43.61 20.89 -2.90
N ASP A 207 44.02 22.14 -2.66
CA ASP A 207 43.13 23.30 -2.65
C ASP A 207 42.57 23.59 -4.03
N ALA A 208 43.39 23.51 -5.08
CA ALA A 208 42.94 23.64 -6.46
C ALA A 208 41.89 22.56 -6.81
N MET A 209 42.15 21.29 -6.49
CA MET A 209 41.18 20.22 -6.75
C MET A 209 39.87 20.39 -5.98
N ASN A 210 39.94 20.79 -4.70
CA ASN A 210 38.75 21.02 -3.90
C ASN A 210 37.93 22.20 -4.43
N HIS A 211 38.59 23.26 -4.91
CA HIS A 211 37.92 24.40 -5.52
C HIS A 211 37.13 23.99 -6.77
N GLU A 212 37.78 23.30 -7.71
CA GLU A 212 37.16 22.80 -8.94
C GLU A 212 36.01 21.81 -8.64
N LEU A 213 36.18 20.93 -7.63
CA LEU A 213 35.12 20.01 -7.20
C LEU A 213 33.88 20.76 -6.68
N LEU A 214 34.08 21.84 -5.95
CA LEU A 214 33.00 22.68 -5.45
C LEU A 214 32.32 23.45 -6.58
N GLU A 215 33.09 24.01 -7.52
CA GLU A 215 32.55 24.67 -8.71
C GLU A 215 31.69 23.71 -9.53
N MET A 216 32.19 22.50 -9.83
CA MET A 216 31.41 21.46 -10.52
C MET A 216 30.13 21.06 -9.78
N GLN A 217 30.12 21.13 -8.44
CA GLN A 217 28.93 20.85 -7.65
C GLN A 217 27.92 22.01 -7.72
N VAL A 218 28.38 23.26 -7.69
CA VAL A 218 27.53 24.45 -7.82
C VAL A 218 26.94 24.56 -9.22
N GLU A 219 27.71 24.25 -10.24
CA GLU A 219 27.28 24.24 -11.64
C GLU A 219 26.36 23.07 -11.99
N GLY A 220 26.20 22.08 -11.10
CA GLY A 220 25.35 20.91 -11.33
C GLY A 220 25.94 19.89 -12.30
N VAL A 221 27.23 19.99 -12.64
CA VAL A 221 27.92 19.05 -13.55
C VAL A 221 27.80 17.60 -13.06
N GLN A 222 27.79 17.39 -11.74
CA GLN A 222 27.63 16.07 -11.16
C GLN A 222 26.24 15.45 -11.43
N GLU A 223 25.18 16.27 -11.45
CA GLU A 223 23.82 15.81 -11.76
C GLU A 223 23.71 15.46 -13.25
N MET A 224 24.36 16.26 -14.10
CA MET A 224 24.44 15.98 -15.54
C MET A 224 25.17 14.67 -15.82
N LEU A 225 26.30 14.42 -15.13
CA LEU A 225 27.04 13.16 -15.25
C LEU A 225 26.22 11.98 -14.70
N GLU A 226 25.50 12.14 -13.60
CA GLU A 226 24.59 11.12 -13.09
C GLU A 226 23.51 10.78 -14.12
N ALA A 227 22.83 11.77 -14.68
CA ALA A 227 21.82 11.54 -15.72
C ALA A 227 22.37 10.93 -17.01
N ALA A 228 23.63 11.26 -17.37
CA ALA A 228 24.26 10.73 -18.58
C ALA A 228 24.72 9.27 -18.45
N TRP A 229 25.18 8.86 -17.26
CA TRP A 229 25.80 7.54 -17.04
C TRP A 229 24.94 6.57 -16.23
N LEU A 230 24.02 7.07 -15.41
CA LEU A 230 23.09 6.29 -14.61
C LEU A 230 21.68 6.53 -15.12
N SER A 231 21.24 5.69 -16.07
CA SER A 231 19.88 5.72 -16.57
C SER A 231 18.89 5.39 -15.45
N ASP A 232 17.75 6.08 -15.45
CA ASP A 232 16.62 5.68 -14.61
C ASP A 232 16.14 4.27 -14.97
N ALA A 233 15.53 3.61 -13.98
CA ALA A 233 14.94 2.30 -14.18
C ALA A 233 13.87 2.38 -15.28
N THR A 234 13.95 1.49 -16.27
CA THR A 234 12.97 1.42 -17.37
C THR A 234 11.68 0.70 -16.97
N CYS A 235 11.62 0.24 -15.72
CA CYS A 235 10.52 -0.56 -15.20
C CYS A 235 9.36 0.32 -14.73
N ASP A 236 8.21 0.17 -15.39
CA ASP A 236 6.97 0.72 -14.90
C ASP A 236 6.32 -0.27 -13.94
N TYR A 237 6.50 -0.04 -12.64
CA TYR A 237 5.85 -0.84 -11.60
C TYR A 237 4.38 -0.45 -11.41
N ARG A 238 3.87 0.56 -12.12
CA ARG A 238 2.46 0.95 -12.04
C ARG A 238 1.60 -0.23 -12.51
N ARG A 239 0.57 -0.59 -11.73
CA ARG A 239 -0.49 -1.50 -12.20
C ARG A 239 -1.23 -0.80 -13.34
N THR A 240 -0.74 -0.99 -14.57
CA THR A 240 -1.38 -0.51 -15.80
C THR A 240 -2.21 -1.60 -16.48
N GLY A 241 -2.19 -2.81 -15.93
CA GLY A 241 -2.94 -3.97 -16.44
C GLY A 241 -4.36 -4.11 -15.85
N PRO A 242 -5.25 -4.84 -16.56
CA PRO A 242 -6.57 -5.19 -16.02
C PRO A 242 -6.42 -5.99 -14.73
N ILE A 243 -7.34 -5.77 -13.79
CA ILE A 243 -7.36 -6.51 -12.53
C ILE A 243 -7.60 -7.98 -12.87
N PRO A 244 -6.72 -8.90 -12.43
CA PRO A 244 -6.90 -10.31 -12.72
C PRO A 244 -8.19 -10.80 -12.07
N PHE A 245 -8.99 -11.59 -12.80
CA PHE A 245 -10.23 -12.16 -12.28
C PHE A 245 -10.01 -12.92 -10.96
N ALA A 246 -8.82 -13.52 -10.79
CA ALA A 246 -8.41 -14.22 -9.59
C ALA A 246 -8.45 -13.34 -8.31
N ASP A 247 -8.23 -12.03 -8.40
CA ASP A 247 -8.30 -11.11 -7.24
C ASP A 247 -9.75 -10.80 -6.81
N MET A 248 -10.73 -11.14 -7.65
CA MET A 248 -12.17 -10.97 -7.42
C MET A 248 -12.94 -12.29 -7.40
N ALA A 249 -12.23 -13.42 -7.38
CA ALA A 249 -12.85 -14.73 -7.48
C ALA A 249 -13.78 -15.04 -6.29
N GLY A 250 -13.56 -14.44 -5.11
CA GLY A 250 -14.43 -14.63 -3.94
C GLY A 250 -15.83 -13.98 -4.05
N LEU A 251 -16.12 -13.23 -5.11
CA LEU A 251 -17.47 -12.72 -5.40
C LEU A 251 -18.41 -13.78 -6.00
N TRP A 252 -17.86 -14.89 -6.52
CA TRP A 252 -18.57 -15.96 -7.23
C TRP A 252 -18.43 -17.28 -6.46
#